data_AF-A0A3C1S181-F1
#
_entry.id   AF-A0A3C1S181-F1
#
_cell.length_a   1.000
_cell.length_b   1.000
_cell.length_c   1.000
_cell.angle_alpha   90.00
_cell.angle_beta   90.00
_cell.angle_gamma   90.00
#
_symmetry.space_group_name_H-M   'P 1'
#
loop_
_entity.id
_entity.type
_entity.pdbx_description
1 polymer ?
#
loop_
_entity_poly.entity_id
_entity_poly.type
_entity_poly.pdbx_seq_one_letter_code
_entity_poly.pdbx_strand_id
1 'polypeptide(L)' 'AFKNADVTGLPKTRDKQNKKKYRPVSLTPIFSKLFERHMYEQMAEYAGNFLSPYIFGYRKGHSTEQCVMVMIEM' A
#
# COMPACT_ATOMS: atom_id res chain seq x y z
N ALA A 1 -9.14 17.96 -12.52
CA ALA A 1 -7.68 18.09 -12.32
C ALA A 1 -7.14 17.09 -11.30
N PHE A 2 -7.58 17.11 -10.02
CA PHE A 2 -7.00 16.27 -8.94
C PHE A 2 -7.45 14.80 -8.88
N LYS A 3 -8.42 14.40 -9.71
CA LYS A 3 -8.96 13.02 -9.77
C LYS A 3 -8.27 12.14 -10.81
N ASN A 4 -7.62 12.73 -11.82
CA ASN A 4 -7.04 12.00 -12.94
C ASN A 4 -5.61 11.57 -12.57
N ALA A 5 -5.31 10.29 -12.77
CA ALA A 5 -3.98 9.72 -12.55
C ALA A 5 -3.42 9.20 -13.88
N ASP A 6 -2.12 9.36 -14.07
CA ASP A 6 -1.43 8.78 -15.23
C ASP A 6 -1.10 7.32 -14.95
N VAL A 7 -1.43 6.41 -15.88
CA VAL A 7 -1.27 4.97 -15.67
C VAL A 7 -0.04 4.47 -16.41
N THR A 8 1.02 4.18 -15.66
CA THR A 8 2.27 3.65 -16.21
C THR A 8 2.41 2.16 -15.89
N GLY A 9 2.73 1.35 -16.90
CA GLY A 9 3.01 -0.08 -16.71
C GLY A 9 4.44 -0.33 -16.24
N LEU A 10 4.61 -0.99 -15.08
CA LEU A 10 5.91 -1.39 -14.56
C LEU A 10 6.12 -2.92 -14.60
N PRO A 11 7.27 -3.43 -15.07
CA PRO A 11 7.51 -4.86 -15.14
C PRO A 11 7.63 -5.48 -13.73
N LYS A 12 6.85 -6.53 -13.45
CA LYS A 12 6.87 -7.27 -12.17
C LYS A 12 8.11 -8.17 -12.01
N THR A 13 8.75 -8.55 -13.12
CA THR A 13 9.87 -9.50 -13.17
C THR A 13 10.90 -9.02 -14.19
N ARG A 14 12.13 -9.54 -14.14
CA ARG A 14 13.20 -9.23 -15.13
C ARG A 14 12.81 -9.57 -16.58
N ASP A 15 11.86 -10.49 -16.76
CA ASP A 15 11.25 -10.80 -18.07
C ASP A 15 10.38 -9.65 -18.59
N LYS A 16 10.95 -8.83 -19.47
CA LYS A 16 10.27 -7.67 -20.08
C LYS A 16 9.39 -8.02 -21.28
N GLN A 17 9.51 -9.24 -21.83
CA GLN A 17 8.86 -9.63 -23.09
C GLN A 17 7.36 -9.95 -22.93
N ASN A 18 6.90 -10.33 -21.74
CA ASN A 18 5.51 -10.68 -21.51
C ASN A 18 4.71 -9.48 -20.95
N LYS A 19 3.89 -8.86 -21.80
CA LYS A 19 3.03 -7.71 -21.44
C LYS A 19 2.07 -8.01 -20.27
N LYS A 20 1.68 -9.28 -20.04
CA LYS A 20 0.84 -9.69 -18.90
C LYS A 20 1.55 -9.59 -17.54
N LYS A 21 2.89 -9.47 -17.53
CA LYS A 21 3.69 -9.32 -16.31
C LYS A 21 3.89 -7.85 -15.88
N TYR A 22 3.25 -6.89 -16.55
CA TYR A 22 3.32 -5.48 -16.16
C TYR A 22 2.19 -5.15 -15.18
N ARG A 23 2.53 -4.42 -14.11
CA ARG A 23 1.57 -3.87 -13.18
C ARG A 23 1.24 -2.45 -13.62
N PRO A 24 -0.04 -2.10 -13.85
CA PRO A 24 -0.43 -0.71 -14.02
C PRO A 24 -0.28 0.01 -12.66
N VAL A 25 0.47 1.10 -12.64
CA VAL A 25 0.62 1.97 -11.47
C VAL A 25 0.06 3.34 -11.80
N SER A 26 -0.86 3.81 -10.97
CA SER A 26 -1.48 5.13 -11.10
C SER A 26 -0.61 6.19 -10.42
N LEU A 27 -0.01 7.06 -11.22
CA LEU A 27 0.73 8.22 -10.77
C LEU A 27 -0.26 9.36 -10.54
N THR A 28 -0.64 9.56 -9.28
CA THR A 28 -1.50 10.66 -8.86
C THR A 28 -0.71 11.99 -8.84
N PRO A 29 -1.38 13.13 -9.14
CA PRO A 29 -0.76 14.45 -9.02
C PRO A 29 -0.23 14.72 -7.61
N ILE A 30 0.83 15.54 -7.50
CA ILE A 30 1.51 15.79 -6.22
C ILE A 30 0.59 16.39 -5.15
N PHE A 31 -0.32 17.27 -5.56
CA PHE A 31 -1.30 17.85 -4.67
C PHE A 31 -2.26 16.80 -4.11
N SER A 32 -2.73 15.84 -4.92
CA SER A 32 -3.58 14.74 -4.45
C SER A 32 -2.87 13.90 -3.40
N LYS A 33 -1.57 13.60 -3.59
CA LYS A 33 -0.75 12.87 -2.61
C LYS A 33 -0.59 13.60 -1.28
N LEU A 34 -0.50 14.94 -1.30
CA LEU A 34 -0.42 15.75 -0.08
C LEU A 34 -1.69 15.58 0.77
N PHE A 35 -2.85 15.69 0.14
CA PHE A 35 -4.14 15.48 0.82
C PHE A 35 -4.31 14.04 1.29
N GLU A 36 -3.98 13.05 0.44
CA GLU A 36 -4.02 11.63 0.81
C GLU A 36 -3.17 11.33 2.04
N ARG A 37 -1.96 11.91 2.13
CA ARG A 37 -1.09 11.76 3.30
C ARG A 37 -1.72 12.29 4.57
N HIS A 38 -2.25 13.52 4.53
CA HIS A 38 -2.84 14.13 5.72
C HIS A 38 -4.12 13.40 6.18
N MET A 39 -4.93 12.94 5.22
CA MET A 39 -6.09 12.09 5.52
C MET A 39 -5.67 10.74 6.11
N TYR A 40 -4.63 10.12 5.56
CA TYR A 40 -4.11 8.84 6.06
C TYR A 40 -3.64 8.95 7.51
N GLU A 41 -2.93 10.02 7.88
CA GLU A 41 -2.46 10.24 9.26
C GLU A 41 -3.65 10.21 10.26
N GLN A 42 -4.73 10.94 9.97
CA GLN A 42 -5.93 10.97 10.82
C GLN A 42 -6.69 9.63 10.82
N MET A 43 -6.90 9.03 9.66
CA MET A 43 -7.64 7.77 9.54
C MET A 43 -6.90 6.60 10.18
N ALA A 44 -5.57 6.54 10.02
CA ALA A 44 -4.76 5.47 10.58
C ALA A 44 -4.72 5.52 12.11
N GLU A 45 -4.65 6.73 12.68
CA GLU A 45 -4.73 6.92 14.13
C GLU A 45 -6.10 6.48 14.67
N TYR A 46 -7.18 6.92 14.03
CA TYR A 46 -8.54 6.56 14.44
C TYR A 46 -8.80 5.05 14.30
N ALA A 47 -8.51 4.48 13.12
CA ALA A 47 -8.75 3.07 12.82
C ALA A 47 -7.87 2.15 13.68
N GLY A 48 -6.66 2.59 14.04
CA GLY A 48 -5.71 1.82 14.85
C GLY A 48 -6.29 1.30 16.18
N ASN A 49 -7.30 1.97 16.73
CA ASN A 49 -7.98 1.58 17.96
C ASN A 49 -8.99 0.43 17.79
N PHE A 50 -9.44 0.18 16.56
CA PHE A 50 -10.47 -0.83 16.25
C PHE A 50 -9.92 -2.00 15.43
N LEU A 51 -8.71 -1.88 14.88
CA LEU A 51 -8.10 -2.93 14.09
C LEU A 51 -7.68 -4.12 14.97
N SER A 52 -7.95 -5.32 14.46
CA SER A 52 -7.51 -6.57 15.10
C SER A 52 -5.98 -6.58 15.33
N PRO A 53 -5.50 -7.18 16.44
CA PRO A 53 -4.07 -7.33 16.69
C PRO A 53 -3.35 -8.17 15.63
N TYR A 54 -4.09 -8.99 14.86
CA TYR A 54 -3.55 -9.83 13.80
C TYR A 54 -3.49 -9.15 12.42
N ILE A 55 -3.78 -7.85 12.33
CA ILE A 55 -3.62 -7.08 11.10
C ILE A 55 -2.23 -6.42 11.09
N PHE A 56 -1.34 -6.99 10.30
CA PHE A 56 0.05 -6.53 10.18
C PHE A 56 0.31 -5.66 8.94
N GLY A 57 -0.55 -5.73 7.93
CA GLY A 57 -0.39 -4.97 6.68
C GLY A 57 -0.67 -3.48 6.85
N TYR A 58 0.15 -2.64 6.24
CA TYR A 58 -0.03 -1.17 6.16
C TYR A 58 -0.21 -0.45 7.52
N ARG A 59 0.28 -1.06 8.60
CA ARG A 59 0.16 -0.56 9.97
C ARG A 59 1.54 -0.20 10.52
N LYS A 60 1.61 0.93 11.23
CA LYS A 60 2.85 1.37 11.88
C LYS A 60 3.30 0.34 12.92
N GLY A 61 4.59 0.02 12.93
CA GLY A 61 5.19 -0.92 13.88
C GLY A 61 4.84 -2.39 13.66
N HIS A 62 4.19 -2.73 12.54
CA HIS A 62 3.91 -4.10 12.15
C HIS A 62 4.69 -4.47 10.88
N SER A 63 5.15 -5.71 10.79
CA SER A 63 5.88 -6.22 9.62
C SER A 63 5.32 -7.55 9.13
N THR A 64 5.68 -7.91 7.89
CA THR A 64 5.30 -9.20 7.30
C THR A 64 5.95 -10.38 8.02
N GLU A 65 7.14 -10.18 8.56
CA GLU A 65 7.88 -11.18 9.33
C GLU A 65 7.18 -11.48 10.66
N GLN A 66 6.69 -10.44 11.35
CA GLN A 66 5.91 -10.62 12.58
C GLN A 66 4.63 -11.41 12.34
N CYS A 67 3.96 -11.19 11.20
CA CYS A 67 2.79 -11.98 10.82
C CYS A 67 3.12 -13.47 10.68
N VAL A 68 4.24 -13.78 10.02
CA VAL A 68 4.68 -15.16 9.81
C VAL A 68 5.08 -15.82 11.12
N MET A 69 5.79 -15.11 12.00
CA MET A 69 6.15 -15.59 13.33
C MET A 69 4.90 -15.94 14.16
N VAL A 70 3.92 -15.04 14.20
CA VAL A 70 2.64 -15.28 14.89
C VAL A 70 1.89 -16.48 14.30
N MET A 71 1.94 -16.70 12.98
CA MET A 71 1.28 -17.85 12.34
C MET A 71 1.97 -19.19 12.57
N ILE A 72 3.26 -19.19 12.92
CA ILE A 72 4.06 -20.42 13.11
C ILE A 72 4.22 -20.76 14.59
N GLU A 73 4.34 -19.75 15.46
CA GLU A 73 4.60 -19.92 16.89
C GLU A 73 3.33 -19.92 17.77
N MET A 74 2.19 -19.42 17.26
CA MET A 74 0.88 -19.53 17.91
C MET A 74 0.02 -20.58 17.25
#